data_AF-A0A812EJU0-F1
#
_entry.id   AF-A0A812EJU0-F1
#
_cell.length_a   1.000
_cell.length_b   1.000
_cell.length_c   1.000
_cell.angle_alpha   90.00
_cell.angle_beta   90.00
_cell.angle_gamma   90.00
#
_symmetry.space_group_name_H-M   'P 1'
#
loop_
_entity.id
_entity.type
_entity.pdbx_description
1 polymer ?
#
loop_
_entity_poly.entity_id
_entity_poly.type
_entity_poly.pdbx_seq_one_letter_code
_entity_poly.pdbx_strand_id
1 'polypeptide(L)'
;MIEAGFHTGLISLFKTMETKEYNAMTKCWSFRLTEYEKLMKQAKSLQPEVLIIPLPKIVLQTFSDAIAGRTTTSQIPKADITALDSCLVKTLMSFQLESVFLGIHRKGRILLADDMGLGKTIQAIALACYYRKDWPLLIVVPSSVRFDWAQVSLN
;
A
#
# COMPACT_ATOMS: atom_id res chain seq x y z
N MET A 1 11.09 -10.61 0.19
CA MET A 1 11.58 -11.88 -0.38
C MET A 1 13.09 -11.84 -0.31
N ILE A 2 13.72 -12.86 0.27
CA ILE A 2 15.19 -12.93 0.34
C ILE A 2 15.64 -13.96 -0.68
N GLU A 3 16.30 -13.50 -1.74
CA GLU A 3 17.03 -14.35 -2.68
C GLU A 3 18.46 -14.47 -2.17
N ALA A 4 18.85 -15.66 -1.74
CA ALA A 4 20.19 -15.93 -1.26
C ALA A 4 20.73 -17.20 -1.93
N GLY A 5 22.02 -17.20 -2.27
CA GLY A 5 22.74 -18.42 -2.61
C GLY A 5 22.72 -19.43 -1.45
N PHE A 6 23.13 -20.67 -1.72
CA PHE A 6 23.15 -21.70 -0.68
C PHE A 6 24.20 -21.36 0.39
N HIS A 7 23.74 -20.93 1.56
CA HIS A 7 24.57 -20.74 2.76
C HIS A 7 23.98 -21.53 3.93
N THR A 8 24.70 -22.54 4.40
CA THR A 8 24.21 -23.49 5.41
C THR A 8 23.83 -22.80 6.71
N GLY A 9 24.64 -21.83 7.17
CA GLY A 9 24.35 -21.02 8.36
C GLY A 9 23.13 -20.11 8.23
N LEU A 10 22.80 -19.70 7.01
CA LEU A 10 21.65 -18.83 6.76
C LEU A 10 20.36 -19.66 6.69
N ILE A 11 20.43 -20.84 6.08
CA ILE A 11 19.33 -21.81 6.04
C ILE A 11 19.03 -22.35 7.44
N SER A 12 20.06 -22.64 8.25
CA SER A 12 19.86 -23.08 9.65
C SER A 12 19.17 -21.99 10.46
N LEU A 13 19.58 -20.72 10.30
CA LEU A 13 18.92 -19.57 10.89
C LEU A 13 17.45 -19.46 10.46
N PHE A 14 17.16 -19.52 9.16
CA PHE A 14 15.78 -19.46 8.65
C PHE A 14 14.89 -20.54 9.25
N LYS A 15 15.43 -21.76 9.44
CA LYS A 15 14.72 -22.85 10.10
C LYS A 15 14.37 -22.58 11.57
N THR A 16 15.06 -21.66 12.24
CA THR A 16 14.76 -21.26 13.62
C THR A 16 13.62 -20.25 13.76
N MET A 17 13.21 -19.59 12.66
CA MET A 17 12.11 -18.62 12.68
C MET A 17 10.76 -19.34 12.81
N GLU A 18 9.83 -18.73 13.55
CA GLU A 18 8.52 -19.33 13.83
C GLU A 18 7.62 -19.27 12.60
N THR A 19 7.65 -18.15 11.88
CA THR A 19 6.78 -17.85 10.74
C THR A 19 7.42 -18.21 9.39
N LYS A 20 8.45 -19.05 9.42
CA LYS A 20 9.18 -19.49 8.24
C LYS A 20 8.26 -20.23 7.27
N GLU A 21 8.36 -19.87 6.00
CA GLU A 21 7.74 -20.59 4.90
C GLU A 21 8.74 -20.67 3.76
N TYR A 22 8.90 -21.87 3.18
CA TYR A 22 9.80 -22.07 2.05
C TYR A 22 8.98 -22.44 0.81
N ASN A 23 9.14 -21.64 -0.25
CA ASN A 23 8.54 -21.92 -1.53
C ASN A 23 9.56 -22.59 -2.45
N ALA A 24 9.36 -23.88 -2.74
CA ALA A 24 10.29 -24.68 -3.54
C ALA A 24 10.37 -24.26 -5.01
N MET A 25 9.29 -23.69 -5.56
CA MET A 25 9.22 -23.25 -6.95
C MET A 25 10.05 -21.97 -7.18
N THR A 26 9.91 -21.00 -6.28
CA THR A 26 10.65 -19.72 -6.32
C THR A 26 11.98 -19.79 -5.57
N LYS A 27 12.26 -20.89 -4.87
CA LYS A 27 13.42 -21.10 -3.99
C LYS A 27 13.59 -19.98 -2.95
N CYS A 28 12.46 -19.44 -2.47
CA CYS A 28 12.45 -18.28 -1.59
C CYS A 28 11.94 -18.64 -0.19
N TRP A 29 12.52 -17.99 0.82
CA TRP A 29 12.01 -17.99 2.18
C TRP A 29 11.16 -16.75 2.45
N SER A 30 10.04 -16.94 3.13
CA SER A 30 9.16 -15.88 3.65
C SER A 30 9.04 -15.97 5.17
N PHE A 31 8.88 -14.80 5.79
CA PHE A 31 8.73 -14.60 7.23
C PHE A 31 7.75 -13.44 7.45
N ARG A 32 7.05 -13.43 8.57
CA ARG A 32 6.25 -12.26 8.98
C ARG A 32 7.17 -11.13 9.42
N LEU A 33 6.75 -9.88 9.15
CA LEU A 33 7.46 -8.68 9.57
C LEU A 33 7.67 -8.57 11.09
N THR A 34 6.86 -9.28 11.88
CA THR A 34 7.01 -9.37 13.34
C THR A 34 8.34 -9.97 13.79
N GLU A 35 8.95 -10.86 12.99
CA GLU A 35 10.24 -11.48 13.28
C GLU A 35 11.43 -10.73 12.66
N TYR A 36 11.19 -9.60 11.98
CA TYR A 36 12.22 -8.88 11.23
C TYR A 36 13.45 -8.51 12.06
N GLU A 37 13.25 -7.91 13.24
CA GLU A 37 14.36 -7.49 14.13
C GLU A 37 15.19 -8.69 14.61
N LYS A 38 14.52 -9.80 14.98
CA LYS A 38 15.18 -11.05 15.39
C LYS A 38 16.02 -11.62 14.25
N LEU A 39 15.44 -11.70 13.05
CA LEU A 39 16.13 -12.19 11.85
C LEU A 39 17.36 -11.33 11.53
N MET A 40 17.22 -10.00 11.50
CA MET A 40 18.33 -9.08 11.21
C MET A 40 19.44 -9.17 12.25
N LYS A 41 19.10 -9.29 13.54
CA LYS A 41 20.08 -9.43 14.62
C LYS A 41 20.88 -10.72 14.50
N GLN A 42 20.21 -11.85 14.28
CA GLN A 42 20.87 -13.15 14.16
C GLN A 42 21.65 -13.27 12.85
N ALA A 43 21.15 -12.70 11.76
CA ALA A 43 21.86 -12.81 10.49
C ALA A 43 23.12 -11.94 10.42
N LYS A 44 23.20 -10.86 11.21
CA LYS A 44 24.44 -10.07 11.38
C LYS A 44 25.59 -10.89 11.98
N SER A 45 25.34 -11.93 12.76
CA SER A 45 26.42 -12.77 13.31
C SER A 45 27.06 -13.70 12.27
N LEU A 46 26.53 -13.73 11.04
CA LEU A 46 27.07 -14.50 9.92
C LEU A 46 27.99 -13.64 9.02
N GLN A 47 28.36 -12.43 9.45
CA GLN A 47 29.37 -11.63 8.76
C GLN A 47 30.77 -12.26 8.95
N PRO A 48 31.66 -12.18 7.94
CA PRO A 48 31.52 -11.45 6.69
C PRO A 48 30.86 -12.24 5.55
N GLU A 49 30.61 -13.55 5.74
CA GLU A 49 30.16 -14.47 4.69
C GLU A 49 28.76 -14.13 4.14
N VAL A 50 27.92 -13.55 4.99
CA VAL A 50 26.56 -13.12 4.62
C VAL A 50 26.40 -11.62 4.83
N LEU A 51 26.17 -10.91 3.73
CA LEU A 51 25.76 -9.50 3.74
C LEU A 51 24.24 -9.39 3.55
N ILE A 52 23.55 -8.81 4.52
CA ILE A 52 22.10 -8.56 4.43
C ILE A 52 21.85 -7.06 4.47
N ILE A 53 21.10 -6.60 3.48
CA ILE A 53 20.66 -5.22 3.35
C ILE A 53 19.33 -5.09 4.10
N PRO A 54 19.23 -4.21 5.12
CA PRO A 54 17.98 -4.01 5.84
C PRO A 54 16.90 -3.39 4.95
N LEU A 55 15.64 -3.61 5.32
CA LEU A 55 14.53 -2.92 4.68
C LEU A 55 14.63 -1.42 4.94
N PRO A 56 14.21 -0.58 3.97
CA PRO A 56 14.08 0.84 4.21
C PRO A 56 13.19 1.12 5.43
N LYS A 57 13.59 2.06 6.30
CA LYS A 57 12.87 2.39 7.53
C LYS A 57 11.39 2.72 7.29
N ILE A 58 11.08 3.32 6.14
CA ILE A 58 9.71 3.67 5.76
C ILE A 58 8.80 2.44 5.68
N VAL A 59 9.32 1.28 5.26
CA VAL A 59 8.55 0.03 5.20
C VAL A 59 8.17 -0.39 6.62
N LEU A 60 9.13 -0.44 7.54
CA LEU A 60 8.89 -0.83 8.94
C LEU A 60 7.91 0.13 9.62
N GLN A 61 8.03 1.43 9.36
CA GLN A 61 7.09 2.44 9.86
C GLN A 61 5.70 2.30 9.26
N THR A 62 5.59 2.01 7.97
CA THR A 62 4.30 1.85 7.28
C THR A 62 3.52 0.67 7.83
N PHE A 63 4.23 -0.40 8.19
CA PHE A 63 3.64 -1.63 8.74
C PHE A 63 3.71 -1.71 10.27
N SER A 64 4.03 -0.63 10.99
CA SER A 64 4.24 -0.68 12.45
C SER A 64 3.00 -1.15 13.20
N ASP A 65 1.80 -0.75 12.76
CA ASP A 65 0.54 -1.19 13.36
C ASP A 65 0.30 -2.69 13.11
N ALA A 66 0.57 -3.16 11.90
CA ALA A 66 0.48 -4.58 11.56
C ALA A 66 1.49 -5.43 12.35
N ILE A 67 2.71 -4.93 12.54
CA ILE A 67 3.76 -5.54 13.38
C ILE A 67 3.30 -5.57 14.84
N ALA A 68 2.61 -4.52 15.31
CA ALA A 68 2.04 -4.46 16.66
C ALA A 68 0.74 -5.28 16.83
N GLY A 69 0.31 -6.04 15.80
CA GLY A 69 -0.90 -6.85 15.84
C GLY A 69 -2.20 -6.03 15.83
N ARG A 70 -2.13 -4.74 15.48
CA ARG A 70 -3.32 -3.87 15.35
C ARG A 70 -3.91 -4.08 13.97
N THR A 71 -5.05 -4.75 13.92
CA THR A 71 -5.89 -4.87 12.72
C THR A 71 -6.58 -3.54 12.46
N THR A 72 -6.33 -2.92 11.30
CA THR A 72 -7.19 -1.84 10.82
C THR A 72 -8.59 -2.41 10.60
N THR A 73 -9.55 -1.96 11.40
CA THR A 73 -10.96 -2.37 11.37
C THR A 73 -11.52 -2.45 9.95
N SER A 74 -12.18 -3.56 9.64
CA SER A 74 -12.72 -3.89 8.30
C SER A 74 -13.92 -3.07 7.86
N GLN A 75 -14.45 -2.19 8.72
CA GLN A 75 -15.60 -1.35 8.41
C GLN A 75 -15.16 0.10 8.26
N ILE A 76 -15.21 0.59 7.02
CA ILE A 76 -14.98 1.98 6.69
C ILE A 76 -16.31 2.71 6.92
N PRO A 77 -16.42 3.59 7.93
CA PRO A 77 -17.65 4.35 8.12
C PRO A 77 -17.90 5.23 6.89
N LYS A 78 -19.17 5.40 6.52
CA LYS A 78 -19.56 6.36 5.48
C LYS A 78 -19.09 7.74 5.91
N ALA A 79 -18.23 8.36 5.12
CA ALA A 79 -17.77 9.71 5.41
C ALA A 79 -18.88 10.72 5.11
N ASP A 80 -18.87 11.84 5.82
CA ASP A 80 -19.68 12.99 5.45
C ASP A 80 -19.15 13.55 4.12
N ILE A 81 -19.97 13.46 3.07
CA ILE A 81 -19.67 13.93 1.71
C ILE A 81 -20.53 15.13 1.31
N THR A 82 -21.13 15.83 2.27
CA THR A 82 -21.93 17.04 2.00
C THR A 82 -21.13 18.16 1.32
N ALA A 83 -19.81 18.14 1.45
CA ALA A 83 -18.90 19.06 0.78
C ALA A 83 -18.74 18.81 -0.73
N LEU A 84 -19.19 17.66 -1.24
CA LEU A 84 -19.11 17.32 -2.67
C LEU A 84 -20.35 17.82 -3.43
N ASP A 85 -20.16 18.15 -4.71
CA ASP A 85 -21.28 18.47 -5.60
C ASP A 85 -22.24 17.27 -5.69
N SER A 86 -23.51 17.54 -5.44
CA SER A 86 -24.60 16.58 -5.56
C SER A 86 -24.70 15.93 -6.96
N CYS A 87 -24.30 16.62 -8.02
CA CYS A 87 -24.26 16.07 -9.38
C CYS A 87 -23.20 14.95 -9.46
N LEU A 88 -21.98 15.25 -9.01
CA LEU A 88 -20.86 14.32 -8.98
C LEU A 88 -21.16 13.07 -8.15
N VAL A 89 -21.75 13.26 -6.96
CA VAL A 89 -22.11 12.13 -6.08
C VAL A 89 -23.14 11.21 -6.74
N LYS A 90 -24.09 11.74 -7.50
CA LYS A 90 -25.11 10.95 -8.22
C LYS A 90 -24.54 10.19 -9.42
N THR A 91 -23.44 10.66 -10.00
CA THR A 91 -22.78 9.98 -11.13
C THR A 91 -21.96 8.77 -10.68
N LEU A 92 -21.48 8.75 -9.43
CA LEU A 92 -20.65 7.67 -8.91
C LEU A 92 -21.45 6.40 -8.63
N MET A 93 -20.90 5.25 -9.03
CA MET A 93 -21.42 3.93 -8.66
C MET A 93 -21.12 3.62 -7.18
N SER A 94 -21.86 2.70 -6.56
CA SER A 94 -21.70 2.38 -5.13
C SER A 94 -20.27 2.00 -4.75
N PHE A 95 -19.59 1.17 -5.54
CA PHE A 95 -18.19 0.78 -5.29
C PHE A 95 -17.22 1.97 -5.43
N GLN A 96 -17.52 2.92 -6.31
CA GLN A 96 -16.71 4.13 -6.48
C GLN A 96 -16.84 5.05 -5.26
N LEU A 97 -18.04 5.13 -4.66
CA LEU A 97 -18.27 5.87 -3.41
C LEU A 97 -17.53 5.22 -2.23
N GLU A 98 -17.50 3.89 -2.15
CA GLU A 98 -16.73 3.18 -1.13
C GLU A 98 -15.25 3.53 -1.18
N SER A 99 -14.67 3.62 -2.38
CA SER A 99 -13.30 4.10 -2.58
C SER A 99 -13.10 5.53 -2.09
N VAL A 100 -14.05 6.44 -2.34
CA VAL A 100 -13.98 7.82 -1.85
C VAL A 100 -14.04 7.85 -0.31
N PHE A 101 -14.96 7.10 0.31
CA PHE A 101 -15.03 7.00 1.78
C PHE A 101 -13.74 6.45 2.39
N LEU A 102 -13.15 5.43 1.74
CA LEU A 102 -11.86 4.87 2.16
C LEU A 102 -10.74 5.91 2.08
N GLY A 103 -10.68 6.66 0.98
CA GLY A 103 -9.73 7.75 0.80
C GLY A 103 -9.87 8.82 1.88
N ILE A 104 -11.11 9.24 2.19
CA ILE A 104 -11.39 10.21 3.25
C ILE A 104 -10.94 9.67 4.62
N HIS A 105 -11.35 8.45 4.96
CA HIS A 105 -10.98 7.79 6.22
C HIS A 105 -9.44 7.68 6.39
N ARG A 106 -8.72 7.47 5.29
CA ARG A 106 -7.25 7.38 5.27
C ARG A 106 -6.54 8.73 5.07
N LYS A 107 -7.25 9.85 5.26
CA LYS A 107 -6.73 11.22 5.12
C LYS A 107 -6.17 11.49 3.72
N GLY A 108 -6.95 11.16 2.69
CA GLY A 108 -6.62 11.35 1.27
C GLY A 108 -5.73 10.26 0.66
N ARG A 109 -5.28 9.27 1.43
CA ARG A 109 -4.35 8.24 0.97
C ARG A 109 -5.08 6.98 0.53
N ILE A 110 -5.01 6.66 -0.77
CA ILE A 110 -5.63 5.46 -1.32
C ILE A 110 -4.83 4.93 -2.53
N LEU A 111 -4.85 3.62 -2.71
CA LEU A 111 -4.39 2.94 -3.92
C LEU A 111 -5.62 2.33 -4.60
N LEU A 112 -6.00 2.86 -5.76
CA LEU A 112 -7.09 2.33 -6.59
C LEU A 112 -6.51 1.32 -7.59
N ALA A 113 -6.77 0.04 -7.35
CA ALA A 113 -6.25 -1.06 -8.17
C ALA A 113 -7.34 -1.81 -8.95
N ASP A 114 -8.48 -1.15 -9.17
CA ASP A 114 -9.60 -1.70 -9.94
C ASP A 114 -9.21 -1.93 -11.42
N ASP A 115 -9.94 -2.79 -12.11
CA ASP A 115 -9.76 -3.06 -13.54
C ASP A 115 -9.88 -1.79 -14.41
N MET A 116 -9.25 -1.85 -15.59
CA MET A 116 -9.30 -0.76 -16.58
C MET A 116 -10.75 -0.52 -17.02
N GLY A 117 -11.15 0.76 -17.13
CA GLY A 117 -12.50 1.14 -17.55
C GLY A 117 -13.52 1.36 -16.41
N LEU A 118 -13.23 0.95 -15.17
CA LEU A 118 -14.16 1.10 -14.03
C LEU A 118 -14.23 2.52 -13.42
N GLY A 119 -13.68 3.52 -14.11
CA GLY A 119 -13.81 4.93 -13.67
C GLY A 119 -12.89 5.32 -12.50
N LYS A 120 -11.66 4.82 -12.44
CA LYS A 120 -10.67 5.26 -11.42
C LYS A 120 -10.42 6.77 -11.43
N THR A 121 -10.49 7.41 -12.60
CA THR A 121 -10.33 8.86 -12.76
C THR A 121 -11.43 9.63 -12.01
N ILE A 122 -12.70 9.24 -12.15
CA ILE A 122 -13.80 9.94 -11.47
C ILE A 122 -13.77 9.72 -9.96
N GLN A 123 -13.33 8.53 -9.50
CA GLN A 123 -13.08 8.26 -8.08
C GLN A 123 -12.00 9.20 -7.51
N ALA A 124 -10.88 9.35 -8.22
CA ALA A 124 -9.77 10.20 -7.81
C ALA A 124 -10.17 11.69 -7.78
N ILE A 125 -10.93 12.15 -8.78
CA ILE A 125 -11.43 13.53 -8.83
C ILE A 125 -12.43 13.80 -7.72
N ALA A 126 -13.36 12.88 -7.45
CA ALA A 126 -14.29 13.02 -6.33
C ALA A 126 -13.54 13.15 -4.99
N LEU A 127 -12.51 12.34 -4.77
CA LEU A 127 -11.67 12.47 -3.58
C LEU A 127 -10.91 13.81 -3.56
N ALA A 128 -10.38 14.28 -4.69
CA ALA A 128 -9.67 15.57 -4.76
C ALA A 128 -10.60 16.78 -4.53
N CYS A 129 -11.84 16.70 -5.02
CA CYS A 129 -12.89 17.71 -4.77
C CYS A 129 -13.28 17.75 -3.30
N TYR A 130 -13.25 16.62 -2.59
CA TYR A 130 -13.48 16.60 -1.14
C TYR A 130 -12.45 17.47 -0.40
N TYR A 131 -11.18 17.38 -0.81
CA TYR A 131 -10.07 18.17 -0.28
C TYR A 131 -9.88 19.51 -1.01
N ARG A 132 -10.93 20.12 -1.58
CA ARG A 132 -10.84 21.38 -2.35
C ARG A 132 -10.14 22.51 -1.59
N LYS A 133 -10.26 22.53 -0.26
CA LYS A 133 -9.65 23.51 0.64
C LYS A 133 -8.12 23.43 0.70
N ASP A 134 -7.54 22.28 0.38
CA ASP A 134 -6.09 22.02 0.46
C ASP A 134 -5.36 22.22 -0.88
N TRP A 135 -6.04 22.80 -1.88
CA TRP A 135 -5.45 23.08 -3.19
C TRP A 135 -4.27 24.07 -3.09
N PRO A 136 -3.29 24.00 -4.01
CA PRO A 136 -3.36 23.47 -5.39
C PRO A 136 -3.29 21.95 -5.52
N LEU A 137 -3.97 21.40 -6.55
CA LEU A 137 -3.97 19.98 -6.90
C LEU A 137 -2.88 19.68 -7.95
N LEU A 138 -2.03 18.68 -7.68
CA LEU A 138 -1.06 18.15 -8.64
C LEU A 138 -1.50 16.77 -9.13
N ILE A 139 -1.64 16.62 -10.44
CA ILE A 139 -1.96 15.35 -11.11
C ILE A 139 -0.76 14.95 -11.96
N VAL A 140 -0.19 13.77 -11.67
CA VAL A 140 0.92 13.19 -12.45
C VAL A 140 0.40 11.97 -13.19
N VAL A 141 0.44 12.04 -14.52
CA VAL A 141 -0.09 10.99 -15.41
C VAL A 141 0.82 10.84 -16.64
N PRO A 142 0.78 9.69 -17.33
CA PRO A 142 1.47 9.53 -18.61
C PRO A 142 1.04 10.59 -19.64
N SER A 143 1.96 11.00 -20.52
CA SER A 143 1.68 12.05 -21.50
C SER A 143 0.52 11.73 -22.44
N SER A 144 0.22 10.45 -22.68
CA SER A 144 -0.87 10.00 -23.56
C SER A 144 -2.27 10.32 -23.02
N VAL A 145 -2.45 10.38 -21.69
CA VAL A 145 -3.76 10.59 -21.05
C VAL A 145 -3.89 11.96 -20.39
N ARG A 146 -2.88 12.83 -20.54
CA ARG A 146 -2.87 14.15 -19.88
C ARG A 146 -4.08 15.02 -20.26
N PHE A 147 -4.51 14.93 -21.52
CA PHE A 147 -5.63 15.72 -22.03
C PHE A 147 -6.98 15.18 -21.56
N ASP A 148 -7.11 13.85 -21.48
CA ASP A 148 -8.30 13.20 -20.91
C ASP A 148 -8.50 13.63 -19.45
N TRP A 149 -7.41 13.63 -18.66
CA TRP A 149 -7.46 14.11 -17.28
C TRP A 149 -7.80 15.60 -17.16
N ALA A 150 -7.25 16.44 -18.05
CA ALA A 150 -7.55 17.87 -18.06
C ALA A 150 -9.03 18.13 -18.33
N GLN A 151 -9.63 17.44 -19.30
CA GLN A 151 -11.06 17.58 -19.64
C GLN A 151 -11.98 17.22 -18.47
N VAL A 152 -11.70 16.13 -17.74
CA VAL A 152 -12.54 15.71 -16.62
C VAL A 152 -12.38 16.63 -15.41
N SER A 153 -11.23 17.29 -15.25
CA SER A 153 -10.96 18.19 -14.11
C SER A 153 -11.54 19.61 -14.25
N LEU A 154 -11.98 20.01 -15.45
CA LEU A 154 -12.42 21.36 -15.78
C LEU A 154 -13.94 21.56 -15.79
N ASN A 155 -14.71 20.48 -15.58
CA ASN A 155 -16.16 20.50 -15.44
C ASN A 155 -16.56 20.29 -13.97
#